data_AF-W4V7R3-F1
#
_entry.id   AF-W4V7R3-F1
#
_cell.length_a   1.000
_cell.length_b   1.000
_cell.length_c   1.000
_cell.angle_alpha   90.00
_cell.angle_beta   90.00
_cell.angle_gamma   90.00
#
_symmetry.space_group_name_H-M   'P 1'
#
loop_
_entity.id
_entity.type
_entity.pdbx_description
1 polymer ?
#
loop_
_entity_poly.entity_id
_entity_poly.type
_entity_poly.pdbx_seq_one_letter_code
_entity_poly.pdbx_strand_id
1 'polypeptide(L)'
;MKKYIILSLILAAILCLNSLSVGAQSIPEIQAKNADALVTLGIMKGYEDGTLRLENKIKRSEFITLVVNLMGYNTDTDIGNVKVTFTDINKNHWAFNNIKLAIKYDLVSGYPDNTIAPNNDVTYAEALAVVIRALGYEKTLKGEWPENVVNKALELKLSTNLKLEPNHKLTRGEMSVIVYNALTVKFNR
;
A
#
# COMPACT_ATOMS: atom_id res chain seq x y z
N MET A 1 -61.26 -21.32 -3.86
CA MET A 1 -60.01 -21.91 -4.43
C MET A 1 -59.21 -20.93 -5.29
N LYS A 2 -59.82 -20.10 -6.15
CA LYS A 2 -59.07 -19.17 -7.03
C LYS A 2 -58.29 -18.02 -6.34
N LYS A 3 -58.73 -17.53 -5.16
CA LYS A 3 -58.03 -16.45 -4.42
C LYS A 3 -56.69 -16.85 -3.80
N TYR A 4 -56.51 -18.13 -3.44
CA TYR A 4 -55.26 -18.60 -2.85
C TYR A 4 -54.18 -18.91 -3.90
N ILE A 5 -54.59 -19.20 -5.15
CA ILE A 5 -53.67 -19.46 -6.27
C ILE A 5 -52.94 -18.17 -6.71
N ILE A 6 -53.64 -17.02 -6.66
CA ILE A 6 -53.05 -15.72 -7.02
C ILE A 6 -52.07 -15.25 -5.93
N LEU A 7 -52.37 -15.52 -4.65
CA LEU A 7 -51.49 -15.17 -3.53
C LEU A 7 -50.20 -16.03 -3.51
N SER A 8 -50.29 -17.31 -3.88
CA SER A 8 -49.13 -18.20 -4.01
C SER A 8 -48.22 -17.86 -5.19
N LEU A 9 -48.77 -17.31 -6.28
CA LEU A 9 -47.99 -16.88 -7.45
C LEU A 9 -47.20 -15.58 -7.18
N ILE A 10 -47.76 -14.66 -6.37
CA ILE A 10 -47.06 -13.43 -5.98
C ILE A 10 -45.95 -13.74 -4.95
N LEU A 11 -46.17 -14.70 -4.04
CA LEU A 11 -45.15 -15.11 -3.07
C LEU A 11 -43.98 -15.87 -3.73
N ALA A 12 -44.24 -16.63 -4.79
CA ALA A 12 -43.20 -17.29 -5.58
C ALA A 12 -42.39 -16.30 -6.44
N ALA A 13 -43.01 -15.22 -6.92
CA ALA A 13 -42.32 -14.20 -7.71
C ALA A 13 -41.38 -13.31 -6.89
N ILE A 14 -41.61 -13.16 -5.58
CA ILE A 14 -40.76 -12.36 -4.68
C ILE A 14 -39.51 -13.14 -4.21
N LEU A 15 -39.52 -14.48 -4.29
CA LEU A 15 -38.36 -15.33 -3.94
C LEU A 15 -37.30 -15.45 -5.04
N CYS A 16 -37.54 -14.87 -6.23
CA CYS A 16 -36.57 -14.87 -7.33
C CYS A 16 -35.79 -13.54 -7.48
N LEU A 17 -36.00 -12.56 -6.60
CA LEU A 17 -35.26 -11.31 -6.63
C LEU A 17 -34.15 -11.29 -5.57
N ASN A 18 -32.93 -11.42 -6.10
CA ASN A 18 -31.63 -11.09 -5.49
C ASN A 18 -30.94 -12.17 -4.68
N SER A 19 -30.64 -13.32 -5.30
CA SER A 19 -29.27 -13.82 -5.20
C SER A 19 -28.40 -13.05 -6.19
N LEU A 20 -28.11 -11.78 -5.87
CA LEU A 20 -26.91 -11.15 -6.43
C LEU A 20 -25.75 -11.99 -5.90
N SER A 21 -25.22 -12.89 -6.73
CA SER A 21 -23.86 -13.36 -6.49
C SER A 21 -23.01 -12.11 -6.50
N VAL A 22 -22.54 -11.69 -5.33
CA VAL A 22 -21.43 -10.76 -5.27
C VAL A 22 -20.27 -11.55 -5.87
N GLY A 23 -20.08 -11.42 -7.19
CA GLY A 23 -18.96 -12.00 -7.89
C GLY A 23 -17.68 -11.53 -7.21
N ALA A 24 -16.67 -12.40 -7.16
CA ALA A 24 -15.36 -11.98 -6.68
C ALA A 24 -14.92 -10.72 -7.45
N GLN A 25 -14.57 -9.65 -6.73
CA GLN A 25 -14.14 -8.39 -7.35
C GLN A 25 -12.90 -8.63 -8.20
N SER A 26 -12.83 -7.94 -9.35
CA SER A 26 -11.64 -8.01 -10.21
C SER A 26 -10.43 -7.34 -9.53
N ILE A 27 -9.20 -7.72 -9.89
CA ILE A 27 -8.00 -7.10 -9.30
C ILE A 27 -7.98 -5.57 -9.50
N PRO A 28 -8.30 -5.02 -10.69
CA PRO A 28 -8.39 -3.57 -10.86
C PRO A 28 -9.44 -2.90 -9.96
N GLU A 29 -10.59 -3.53 -9.74
CA GLU A 29 -11.62 -3.02 -8.81
C GLU A 29 -11.12 -2.99 -7.36
N ILE A 30 -10.40 -4.03 -6.93
CA ILE A 30 -9.79 -4.08 -5.59
C ILE A 30 -8.76 -2.96 -5.44
N GLN A 31 -7.90 -2.76 -6.44
CA GLN A 31 -6.89 -1.70 -6.43
C GLN A 31 -7.53 -0.31 -6.34
N ALA A 32 -8.59 -0.05 -7.12
CA ALA A 32 -9.34 1.20 -7.10
C ALA A 32 -9.97 1.45 -5.73
N LYS A 33 -10.71 0.46 -5.21
CA LYS A 33 -11.36 0.56 -3.89
C LYS A 33 -10.36 0.82 -2.77
N ASN A 34 -9.23 0.10 -2.78
CA ASN A 34 -8.18 0.29 -1.78
C ASN A 34 -7.54 1.68 -1.89
N ALA A 35 -7.29 2.16 -3.11
CA ALA A 35 -6.73 3.49 -3.33
C ALA A 35 -7.69 4.59 -2.83
N ASP A 36 -8.99 4.49 -3.13
CA ASP A 36 -10.00 5.44 -2.65
C ASP A 36 -10.10 5.45 -1.12
N ALA A 37 -10.01 4.28 -0.48
CA ALA A 37 -9.96 4.19 0.97
C ALA A 37 -8.71 4.86 1.55
N LEU A 38 -7.53 4.64 0.95
CA LEU A 38 -6.30 5.29 1.37
C LEU A 38 -6.31 6.80 1.16
N VAL A 39 -7.00 7.30 0.12
CA VAL A 39 -7.25 8.74 -0.07
C VAL A 39 -8.16 9.28 1.03
N THR A 40 -9.25 8.58 1.34
CA THR A 40 -10.18 8.94 2.41
C THR A 40 -9.50 9.02 3.77
N LEU A 41 -8.54 8.11 4.03
CA LEU A 41 -7.73 8.09 5.25
C LEU A 41 -6.61 9.14 5.27
N GLY A 42 -6.39 9.88 4.18
CA GLY A 42 -5.31 10.86 4.05
C GLY A 42 -3.91 10.25 3.87
N ILE A 43 -3.83 8.94 3.61
CA ILE A 43 -2.57 8.21 3.41
C ILE A 43 -2.04 8.42 1.99
N MET A 44 -2.93 8.30 1.00
CA MET A 44 -2.63 8.48 -0.42
C MET A 44 -3.20 9.82 -0.91
N LYS A 45 -2.52 10.43 -1.88
CA LYS A 45 -3.03 11.62 -2.59
C LYS A 45 -3.09 11.33 -4.08
N GLY A 46 -4.16 11.81 -4.73
CA GLY A 46 -4.28 11.86 -6.18
C GLY A 46 -3.43 12.98 -6.79
N TYR A 47 -3.46 13.08 -8.11
CA TYR A 47 -2.82 14.16 -8.86
C TYR A 47 -3.76 15.36 -9.02
N GLU A 48 -3.22 16.51 -9.42
CA GLU A 48 -3.96 17.76 -9.62
C GLU A 48 -5.08 17.64 -10.66
N ASP A 49 -4.95 16.71 -11.60
CA ASP A 49 -5.96 16.40 -12.62
C ASP A 49 -7.14 15.54 -12.09
N GLY A 50 -7.16 15.26 -10.79
CA GLY A 50 -8.20 14.46 -10.13
C GLY A 50 -8.02 12.95 -10.28
N THR A 51 -6.98 12.49 -10.98
CA THR A 51 -6.74 11.06 -11.20
C THR A 51 -5.86 10.44 -10.11
N LEU A 52 -6.01 9.13 -9.88
CA LEU A 52 -5.08 8.36 -9.02
C LEU A 52 -3.93 7.71 -9.80
N ARG A 53 -4.04 7.66 -11.14
CA ARG A 53 -3.09 7.04 -12.09
C ARG A 53 -2.64 5.65 -11.64
N LEU A 54 -3.58 4.77 -11.33
CA LEU A 54 -3.31 3.47 -10.71
C LEU A 54 -2.39 2.58 -11.55
N GLU A 55 -2.41 2.70 -12.87
CA GLU A 55 -1.54 1.94 -13.77
C GLU A 55 -0.11 2.48 -13.85
N ASN A 56 0.14 3.71 -13.38
CA ASN A 56 1.47 4.30 -13.43
C ASN A 56 2.39 3.63 -12.41
N LYS A 57 3.66 3.46 -12.77
CA LYS A 57 4.70 3.06 -11.83
C LYS A 57 4.86 4.11 -10.74
N ILE A 58 4.98 3.66 -9.49
CA ILE A 58 5.15 4.53 -8.34
C ILE A 58 6.63 4.77 -8.03
N LYS A 59 6.98 6.04 -7.81
CA LYS A 59 8.33 6.42 -7.40
C LYS A 59 8.59 6.07 -5.94
N ARG A 60 9.83 5.76 -5.62
CA ARG A 60 10.25 5.43 -4.25
C ARG A 60 9.92 6.53 -3.24
N SER A 61 10.08 7.80 -3.61
CA SER A 61 9.71 8.94 -2.76
C SER A 61 8.21 9.06 -2.50
N GLU A 62 7.38 8.74 -3.49
CA GLU A 62 5.92 8.65 -3.32
C GLU A 62 5.58 7.52 -2.34
N PHE A 63 6.15 6.34 -2.54
CA PHE A 63 5.90 5.20 -1.66
C PHE A 63 6.33 5.46 -0.20
N ILE A 64 7.51 6.06 0.00
CA ILE A 64 7.99 6.48 1.32
C ILE A 64 6.99 7.44 1.98
N THR A 65 6.47 8.41 1.22
CA THR A 65 5.47 9.36 1.73
C THR A 65 4.20 8.64 2.18
N LEU A 66 3.74 7.62 1.44
CA LEU A 66 2.58 6.82 1.84
C LEU A 66 2.82 6.08 3.16
N VAL A 67 3.99 5.46 3.34
CA VAL A 67 4.30 4.74 4.58
C VAL A 67 4.46 5.71 5.76
N VAL A 68 5.07 6.88 5.56
CA VAL A 68 5.14 7.93 6.58
C VAL A 68 3.74 8.37 7.03
N ASN A 69 2.80 8.55 6.09
CA ASN A 69 1.42 8.90 6.40
C ASN A 69 0.67 7.73 7.07
N LEU A 70 0.85 6.50 6.59
CA LEU A 70 0.28 5.27 7.18
C LEU A 70 0.64 5.17 8.66
N MET A 71 1.88 5.52 9.01
CA MET A 71 2.39 5.48 10.36
C MET A 71 2.05 6.71 11.22
N GLY A 72 1.44 7.75 10.63
CA GLY A 72 1.14 9.02 11.31
C GLY A 72 2.37 9.89 11.61
N TYR A 73 3.54 9.52 11.08
CA TYR A 73 4.80 10.24 11.30
C TYR A 73 4.86 11.58 10.59
N ASN A 74 3.98 11.82 9.62
CA ASN A 74 3.83 13.12 8.93
C ASN A 74 3.45 14.28 9.87
N THR A 75 3.04 13.99 11.11
CA THR A 75 2.75 15.00 12.14
C THR A 75 3.97 15.37 12.99
N ASP A 76 5.05 14.60 12.91
CA ASP A 76 6.29 14.89 13.63
C ASP A 76 7.06 16.02 12.93
N THR A 77 7.26 17.11 13.66
CA THR A 77 7.96 18.30 13.18
C THR A 77 9.41 18.38 13.65
N ASP A 78 9.83 17.49 14.57
CA ASP A 78 11.19 17.44 15.10
C ASP A 78 12.13 16.66 14.16
N ILE A 79 12.35 17.22 12.97
CA ILE A 79 13.25 16.63 11.97
C ILE A 79 14.49 17.50 11.73
N GLY A 80 14.65 18.63 12.43
CA GLY A 80 15.74 19.59 12.20
C GLY A 80 17.13 18.95 12.25
N ASN A 81 17.33 18.02 13.18
CA ASN A 81 18.63 17.35 13.43
C ASN A 81 18.87 16.12 12.56
N VAL A 82 17.87 15.65 11.80
CA VAL A 82 18.03 14.49 10.92
C VAL A 82 18.88 14.90 9.71
N LYS A 83 20.07 14.32 9.60
CA LYS A 83 20.98 14.55 8.48
C LYS A 83 20.61 13.64 7.31
N VAL A 84 20.52 14.23 6.12
CA VAL A 84 20.36 13.50 4.85
C VAL A 84 21.66 13.68 4.08
N THR A 85 22.40 12.59 3.87
CA THR A 85 23.76 12.60 3.27
C THR A 85 23.82 11.91 1.91
N PHE A 86 22.67 11.57 1.33
CA PHE A 86 22.59 10.91 0.04
C PHE A 86 22.95 11.87 -1.11
N THR A 87 23.59 11.34 -2.15
CA THR A 87 24.13 12.13 -3.26
C THR A 87 23.07 12.59 -4.26
N ASP A 88 21.90 11.94 -4.28
CA ASP A 88 20.88 12.06 -5.32
C ASP A 88 19.59 12.78 -4.86
N ILE A 89 19.63 13.44 -3.70
CA ILE A 89 18.51 14.22 -3.20
C ILE A 89 18.96 15.56 -2.61
N ASN A 90 18.19 16.61 -2.92
CA ASN A 90 18.40 17.95 -2.36
C ASN A 90 17.21 18.39 -1.51
N LYS A 91 17.42 19.43 -0.68
CA LYS A 91 16.43 19.97 0.26
C LYS A 91 15.14 20.52 -0.39
N ASN A 92 15.18 20.85 -1.69
CA ASN A 92 14.02 21.38 -2.43
C ASN A 92 13.17 20.25 -3.04
N HIS A 93 13.61 18.99 -2.95
CA HIS A 93 12.81 17.86 -3.40
C HIS A 93 11.52 17.79 -2.57
N TRP A 94 10.36 17.68 -3.21
CA TRP A 94 9.05 17.74 -2.54
C TRP A 94 8.90 16.70 -1.41
N ALA A 95 9.49 15.52 -1.58
CA ALA A 95 9.47 14.43 -0.59
C ALA A 95 10.60 14.51 0.46
N PHE A 96 11.44 15.55 0.46
CA PHE A 96 12.63 15.61 1.31
C PHE A 96 12.31 15.45 2.79
N ASN A 97 11.26 16.11 3.29
CA ASN A 97 10.85 16.00 4.68
C ASN A 97 10.29 14.61 5.03
N ASN A 98 9.54 13.98 4.12
CA ASN A 98 9.06 12.61 4.33
C ASN A 98 10.22 11.61 4.34
N ILE A 99 11.25 11.83 3.51
CA ILE A 99 12.46 11.02 3.52
C ILE A 99 13.21 11.22 4.84
N LYS A 100 13.29 12.44 5.38
CA LYS A 100 13.85 12.67 6.73
C LYS A 100 13.08 11.91 7.81
N LEU A 101 11.76 11.94 7.77
CA LEU A 101 10.93 11.17 8.70
C LEU A 101 11.18 9.67 8.56
N ALA A 102 11.22 9.17 7.32
CA ALA A 102 11.49 7.77 7.06
C ALA A 102 12.87 7.31 7.55
N ILE A 103 13.89 8.18 7.50
CA ILE A 103 15.21 7.92 8.11
C ILE A 103 15.12 7.97 9.63
N LYS A 104 14.47 8.99 10.21
CA LYS A 104 14.30 9.16 11.66
C LYS A 104 13.68 7.94 12.33
N TYR A 105 12.73 7.32 11.65
CA TYR A 105 11.97 6.17 12.13
C TYR A 105 12.47 4.84 11.56
N ASP A 106 13.69 4.79 11.02
CA ASP A 106 14.34 3.57 10.51
C ASP A 106 13.52 2.81 9.46
N LEU A 107 12.67 3.50 8.69
CA LEU A 107 11.89 2.90 7.62
C LEU A 107 12.73 2.62 6.37
N VAL A 108 13.75 3.45 6.14
CA VAL A 108 14.68 3.36 4.99
C VAL A 108 16.09 3.78 5.40
N SER A 109 17.10 3.14 4.80
CA SER A 109 18.53 3.44 5.01
C SER A 109 19.27 3.89 3.75
N GLY A 110 18.61 3.89 2.58
CA GLY A 110 19.26 4.14 1.29
C GLY A 110 19.91 2.90 0.70
N TYR A 111 20.76 3.11 -0.31
CA TYR A 111 21.49 2.07 -1.03
C TYR A 111 23.01 2.14 -0.73
N PRO A 112 23.76 1.05 -0.98
CA PRO A 112 25.21 1.01 -0.71
C PRO A 112 26.05 2.05 -1.45
N ASP A 113 25.54 2.59 -2.56
CA ASP A 113 26.17 3.64 -3.37
C ASP A 113 25.91 5.07 -2.85
N ASN A 114 25.42 5.19 -1.60
CA ASN A 114 25.05 6.45 -0.95
C ASN A 114 23.94 7.23 -1.68
N THR A 115 22.98 6.51 -2.28
CA THR A 115 21.76 7.07 -2.86
C THR A 115 20.52 6.71 -2.06
N ILE A 116 19.43 7.47 -2.24
CA ILE A 116 18.08 7.11 -1.76
C ILE A 116 17.12 6.79 -2.91
N ALA A 117 17.52 7.07 -4.15
CA ALA A 117 16.82 6.85 -5.41
C ALA A 117 15.37 7.36 -5.42
N PRO A 118 15.10 8.63 -5.04
CA PRO A 118 13.74 9.10 -4.78
C PRO A 118 12.84 9.08 -6.03
N ASN A 119 13.45 9.17 -7.22
CA ASN A 119 12.76 9.24 -8.50
C ASN A 119 12.76 7.91 -9.28
N ASN A 120 13.35 6.86 -8.71
CA ASN A 120 13.31 5.52 -9.29
C ASN A 120 12.00 4.83 -8.95
N ASP A 121 11.56 3.94 -9.84
CA ASP A 121 10.41 3.08 -9.57
C ASP A 121 10.78 2.07 -8.48
N VAL A 122 9.94 1.96 -7.45
CA VAL A 122 10.14 1.03 -6.35
C VAL A 122 9.82 -0.40 -6.79
N THR A 123 10.64 -1.37 -6.38
CA THR A 123 10.33 -2.78 -6.62
C THR A 123 9.35 -3.30 -5.57
N TYR A 124 8.70 -4.42 -5.90
CA TYR A 124 7.82 -5.13 -4.99
C TYR A 124 8.51 -5.52 -3.68
N ALA A 125 9.69 -6.14 -3.74
CA ALA A 125 10.45 -6.51 -2.54
C ALA A 125 10.89 -5.30 -1.72
N GLU A 126 11.32 -4.22 -2.36
CA GLU A 126 11.68 -2.97 -1.66
C GLU A 126 10.49 -2.38 -0.91
N ALA A 127 9.32 -2.34 -1.54
CA ALA A 127 8.11 -1.82 -0.93
C ALA A 127 7.69 -2.65 0.29
N LEU A 128 7.70 -3.98 0.16
CA LEU A 128 7.41 -4.88 1.27
C LEU A 128 8.39 -4.71 2.43
N ALA A 129 9.69 -4.52 2.15
CA ALA A 129 10.70 -4.34 3.19
C ALA A 129 10.42 -3.10 4.05
N VAL A 130 10.05 -1.99 3.42
CA VAL A 130 9.72 -0.74 4.13
C VAL A 130 8.45 -0.91 4.98
N VAL A 131 7.42 -1.59 4.47
CA VAL A 131 6.18 -1.85 5.24
C VAL A 131 6.45 -2.80 6.40
N ILE A 132 7.25 -3.85 6.20
CA ILE A 132 7.64 -4.79 7.26
C ILE A 132 8.43 -4.08 8.38
N ARG A 133 9.34 -3.17 8.02
CA ARG A 133 10.03 -2.30 9.00
C ARG A 133 9.04 -1.44 9.76
N ALA A 134 8.14 -0.75 9.04
CA ALA A 134 7.12 0.10 9.65
C ALA A 134 6.24 -0.66 10.66
N LEU A 135 5.92 -1.92 10.34
CA LEU A 135 5.11 -2.80 11.20
C LEU A 135 5.93 -3.47 12.34
N GLY A 136 7.25 -3.29 12.40
CA GLY A 136 8.14 -3.81 13.45
C GLY A 136 8.64 -5.24 13.24
N TYR A 137 8.47 -5.82 12.05
CA TYR A 137 8.77 -7.23 11.78
C TYR A 137 10.16 -7.49 11.20
N GLU A 138 11.00 -6.47 10.98
CA GLU A 138 12.33 -6.64 10.34
C GLU A 138 13.21 -7.68 11.04
N LYS A 139 13.26 -7.67 12.38
CA LYS A 139 14.06 -8.62 13.17
C LYS A 139 13.53 -10.06 13.13
N THR A 140 12.36 -10.28 12.54
CA THR A 140 11.73 -11.60 12.40
C THR A 140 11.92 -12.22 11.01
N LEU A 141 12.58 -11.51 10.10
CA LEU A 141 12.91 -12.00 8.77
C LEU A 141 13.85 -13.21 8.87
N LYS A 142 13.61 -14.22 8.03
CA LYS A 142 14.39 -15.46 8.00
C LYS A 142 14.81 -15.77 6.56
N GLY A 143 16.08 -16.10 6.38
CA GLY A 143 16.68 -16.38 5.07
C GLY A 143 17.23 -15.12 4.39
N GLU A 144 17.51 -15.25 3.11
CA GLU A 144 18.20 -14.25 2.30
C GLU A 144 17.24 -13.29 1.60
N TRP A 145 17.78 -12.13 1.22
CA TRP A 145 17.07 -11.16 0.38
C TRP A 145 17.02 -11.64 -1.08
N PRO A 146 15.89 -11.45 -1.81
CA PRO A 146 14.63 -10.81 -1.37
C PRO A 146 13.58 -11.77 -0.78
N GLU A 147 13.82 -13.08 -0.76
CA GLU A 147 12.82 -14.10 -0.40
C GLU A 147 12.35 -13.97 1.05
N ASN A 148 13.23 -13.59 1.96
CA ASN A 148 12.90 -13.40 3.38
C ASN A 148 11.77 -12.38 3.58
N VAL A 149 11.80 -11.28 2.83
CA VAL A 149 10.80 -10.20 2.86
C VAL A 149 9.50 -10.67 2.21
N VAL A 150 9.58 -11.33 1.04
CA VAL A 150 8.38 -11.83 0.35
C VAL A 150 7.66 -12.87 1.22
N ASN A 151 8.39 -13.82 1.81
CA ASN A 151 7.82 -14.84 2.68
C ASN A 151 7.13 -14.23 3.91
N LYS A 152 7.77 -13.24 4.54
CA LYS A 152 7.15 -12.51 5.66
C LYS A 152 5.91 -11.74 5.23
N ALA A 153 5.93 -11.10 4.06
CA ALA A 153 4.77 -10.41 3.53
C ALA A 153 3.58 -11.33 3.24
N LEU A 154 3.85 -12.57 2.78
CA LEU A 154 2.82 -13.59 2.60
C LEU A 154 2.24 -14.05 3.94
N GLU A 155 3.08 -14.28 4.95
CA GLU A 155 2.65 -14.61 6.33
C GLU A 155 1.75 -13.50 6.91
N LEU A 156 2.15 -12.25 6.72
CA LEU A 156 1.40 -11.07 7.17
C LEU A 156 0.21 -10.70 6.27
N LYS A 157 -0.01 -11.45 5.17
CA LYS A 157 -1.08 -11.19 4.18
C LYS A 157 -1.01 -9.80 3.53
N LEU A 158 0.16 -9.17 3.51
CA LEU A 158 0.37 -7.86 2.87
C LEU A 158 0.11 -7.92 1.36
N SER A 159 0.36 -9.07 0.75
CA SER A 159 0.29 -9.28 -0.69
C SER A 159 -0.98 -9.99 -1.15
N THR A 160 -2.00 -10.10 -0.29
CA THR A 160 -3.27 -10.72 -0.68
C THR A 160 -3.85 -10.00 -1.89
N ASN A 161 -4.24 -10.78 -2.91
CA ASN A 161 -4.69 -10.34 -4.25
C ASN A 161 -3.58 -9.87 -5.20
N LEU A 162 -2.30 -10.06 -4.85
CA LEU A 162 -1.16 -9.83 -5.73
C LEU A 162 -0.34 -11.11 -5.91
N LYS A 163 0.20 -11.29 -7.11
CA LYS A 163 1.18 -12.32 -7.45
C LYS A 163 2.26 -11.67 -8.31
N LEU A 164 3.30 -11.18 -7.67
CA LEU A 164 4.33 -10.35 -8.29
C LEU A 164 5.72 -10.90 -7.97
N GLU A 165 6.62 -10.81 -8.94
CA GLU A 165 8.02 -11.17 -8.74
C GLU A 165 8.76 -10.11 -7.90
N PRO A 166 9.79 -10.47 -7.12
CA PRO A 166 10.48 -9.53 -6.22
C PRO A 166 10.96 -8.23 -6.87
N ASN A 167 11.45 -8.30 -8.11
CA ASN A 167 11.99 -7.17 -8.85
C ASN A 167 10.94 -6.39 -9.68
N HIS A 168 9.69 -6.82 -9.66
CA HIS A 168 8.59 -6.15 -10.35
C HIS A 168 8.47 -4.69 -9.89
N LYS A 169 8.43 -3.76 -10.85
CA LYS A 169 8.21 -2.34 -10.55
C LYS A 169 6.73 -2.11 -10.28
N LEU A 170 6.39 -1.67 -9.08
CA LEU A 170 5.01 -1.54 -8.66
C LEU A 170 4.29 -0.42 -9.40
N THR A 171 3.04 -0.66 -9.77
CA THR A 171 2.09 0.39 -10.10
C THR A 171 1.51 1.02 -8.83
N ARG A 172 0.84 2.16 -8.98
CA ARG A 172 0.13 2.81 -7.88
C ARG A 172 -1.05 1.98 -7.38
N GLY A 173 -1.73 1.25 -8.26
CA GLY A 173 -2.78 0.32 -7.89
C GLY A 173 -2.25 -0.88 -7.11
N GLU A 174 -1.15 -1.49 -7.54
CA GLU A 174 -0.53 -2.60 -6.80
C GLU A 174 -0.02 -2.15 -5.43
N MET A 175 0.60 -0.96 -5.34
CA MET A 175 0.98 -0.35 -4.06
C MET A 175 -0.22 -0.18 -3.13
N SER A 176 -1.39 0.20 -3.66
CA SER A 176 -2.56 0.50 -2.82
C SER A 176 -3.01 -0.75 -2.06
N VAL A 177 -2.89 -1.93 -2.68
CA VAL A 177 -3.20 -3.21 -2.05
C VAL A 177 -2.25 -3.48 -0.87
N ILE A 178 -0.94 -3.28 -1.05
CA ILE A 178 0.06 -3.53 -0.01
C ILE A 178 -0.19 -2.60 1.19
N VAL A 179 -0.33 -1.29 0.94
CA VAL A 179 -0.52 -0.27 1.99
C VAL A 179 -1.88 -0.45 2.68
N TYR A 180 -2.93 -0.77 1.93
CA TYR A 180 -4.25 -1.04 2.50
C TYR A 180 -4.25 -2.30 3.37
N ASN A 181 -3.65 -3.40 2.92
CA ASN A 181 -3.57 -4.63 3.70
C ASN A 181 -2.80 -4.42 5.01
N ALA A 182 -1.77 -3.57 5.02
CA ALA A 182 -1.02 -3.21 6.22
C ALA A 182 -1.89 -2.61 7.34
N LEU A 183 -3.01 -1.96 7.02
CA LEU A 183 -3.97 -1.43 8.03
C LEU A 183 -4.58 -2.53 8.90
N THR A 184 -4.56 -3.78 8.42
CA THR A 184 -5.13 -4.93 9.14
C THR A 184 -4.09 -5.74 9.91
N VAL A 185 -2.81 -5.41 9.75
CA VAL A 185 -1.71 -6.14 10.38
C VAL A 185 -1.46 -5.58 11.77
N LYS A 186 -1.40 -6.47 12.76
CA LYS A 186 -1.01 -6.11 14.13
C LYS A 186 0.48 -5.74 14.15
N PHE A 187 0.82 -4.63 14.80
CA PHE A 187 2.21 -4.24 15.04
C PHE A 187 2.97 -5.26 15.89
N ASN A 188 4.22 -5.51 15.52
CA ASN A 188 5.19 -6.20 16.35
C ASN A 188 5.94 -5.17 17.20
N ARG A 189 5.43 -4.92 18.41
CA ARG A 189 6.03 -4.02 19.40
C ARG A 189 7.02 -4.77 20.29
#